data_AF-A0A937D1Z3-F1
#
_entry.id   AF-A0A937D1Z3-F1
#
_cell.length_a   1.000
_cell.length_b   1.000
_cell.length_c   1.000
_cell.angle_alpha   90.00
_cell.angle_beta   90.00
_cell.angle_gamma   90.00
#
_symmetry.space_group_name_H-M   'P 1'
#
loop_
_entity.id
_entity.type
_entity.pdbx_description
1 polymer ?
#
loop_
_entity_poly.entity_id
_entity_poly.type
_entity_poly.pdbx_seq_one_letter_code
_entity_poly.pdbx_strand_id
1 'polypeptide(L)' 'MDINTLRILATLLSFATFAGIAFWAYARANRGRFDEAAALPFQFDEMNDNEVPR' A
#
# COMPACT_ATOMS: atom_id res chain seq x y z
N MET A 1 25.28 5.20 -30.53
CA MET A 1 24.54 4.54 -29.44
C MET A 1 23.60 3.54 -30.09
N ASP A 2 24.09 2.32 -30.22
CA ASP A 2 23.61 1.31 -31.17
C ASP A 2 22.31 0.64 -30.74
N ILE A 3 21.74 -0.12 -31.68
CA ILE A 3 20.53 -0.94 -31.49
C ILE A 3 20.58 -1.87 -30.27
N ASN A 4 21.79 -2.26 -29.85
CA ASN A 4 22.00 -3.04 -28.64
C ASN A 4 21.60 -2.23 -27.39
N THR A 5 21.99 -0.96 -27.34
CA THR A 5 21.60 -0.04 -26.25
C THR A 5 20.09 0.16 -26.22
N LEU A 6 19.44 0.27 -27.38
CA LEU A 6 17.99 0.45 -27.48
C LEU A 6 17.22 -0.78 -26.96
N ARG A 7 17.66 -2.00 -27.30
CA ARG A 7 17.04 -3.23 -26.79
C ARG A 7 17.24 -3.38 -25.28
N ILE A 8 18.46 -3.16 -24.80
CA ILE A 8 18.78 -3.21 -23.37
C ILE A 8 17.90 -2.20 -22.61
N LEU A 9 17.80 -0.98 -23.13
CA LEU A 9 16.99 0.08 -22.53
C LEU A 9 15.50 -0.31 -22.52
N ALA A 10 14.95 -0.82 -23.63
CA ALA A 10 13.55 -1.22 -23.71
C ALA A 10 13.21 -2.34 -22.69
N THR A 11 14.06 -3.36 -22.56
CA THR A 11 13.86 -4.44 -21.58
C THR A 11 13.91 -3.91 -20.15
N LEU A 12 14.90 -3.06 -19.83
CA LEU A 12 15.00 -2.43 -18.50
C LEU A 12 13.81 -1.52 -18.21
N LEU A 13 13.34 -0.75 -19.19
CA LEU A 13 12.22 0.17 -19.03
C LEU A 13 10.91 -0.61 -18.78
N SER A 14 10.67 -1.69 -19.53
CA SER A 14 9.52 -2.57 -19.30
C SER A 14 9.57 -3.21 -17.92
N PHE A 15 10.73 -3.71 -17.50
CA PHE A 15 10.90 -4.30 -16.17
C PHE A 15 10.70 -3.27 -15.05
N ALA A 16 11.30 -2.09 -15.20
CA ALA A 16 11.16 -0.99 -14.24
C ALA A 16 9.72 -0.47 -14.15
N THR A 17 9.02 -0.35 -15.29
CA THR A 17 7.60 0.03 -15.32
C THR A 17 6.74 -1.00 -14.62
N PHE A 18 6.97 -2.29 -14.88
CA PHE A 18 6.25 -3.37 -14.22
C PHE A 18 6.49 -3.38 -12.70
N ALA A 19 7.76 -3.30 -12.28
CA ALA A 19 8.13 -3.25 -10.88
C ALA A 19 7.56 -2.00 -10.18
N GLY A 20 7.54 -0.86 -10.86
CA GLY A 20 6.97 0.40 -10.35
C GLY A 20 5.46 0.29 -10.10
N ILE A 21 4.72 -0.28 -11.05
CA ILE A 21 3.27 -0.50 -10.89
C ILE A 21 3.00 -1.51 -9.78
N ALA A 22 3.75 -2.61 -9.73
CA ALA A 22 3.61 -3.63 -8.68
C ALA A 22 3.87 -3.01 -7.30
N PHE A 23 5.00 -2.33 -7.12
CA PHE A 23 5.34 -1.68 -5.85
C PHE A 23 4.32 -0.62 -5.45
N TRP A 24 3.86 0.21 -6.38
CA TRP A 24 2.82 1.20 -6.13
C TRP A 24 1.49 0.55 -5.75
N ALA A 25 1.08 -0.51 -6.44
CA ALA A 25 -0.13 -1.26 -6.13
C ALA A 25 -0.06 -1.89 -4.74
N TYR A 26 1.05 -2.53 -4.38
CA TYR A 26 1.24 -3.11 -3.04
C TYR A 26 1.31 -2.03 -1.94
N ALA A 27 2.02 -0.93 -2.17
CA ALA A 27 2.13 0.17 -1.22
C ALA A 27 0.81 0.93 -1.04
N ARG A 28 0.01 1.09 -2.11
CA ARG A 28 -1.32 1.71 -2.09
C ARG A 28 -2.37 0.78 -1.50
N ALA A 29 -2.33 -0.50 -1.84
CA ALA A 29 -3.29 -1.49 -1.35
C ALA A 29 -3.18 -1.74 0.16
N ASN A 30 -1.98 -1.60 0.74
CA ASN A 30 -1.78 -1.87 2.16
C ASN A 30 -2.02 -0.66 3.10
N ARG A 31 -1.93 0.58 2.61
CA ARG A 31 -1.98 1.79 3.47
C ARG A 31 -3.32 2.51 3.53
N GLY A 32 -4.20 2.32 2.55
CA GLY A 32 -5.41 3.15 2.44
C GLY A 32 -6.62 2.69 3.27
N ARG A 33 -6.65 1.44 3.74
CA ARG A 33 -7.85 0.85 4.36
C ARG A 33 -7.63 0.29 5.76
N PHE A 34 -6.39 0.07 6.16
CA PHE A 34 -6.06 -0.55 7.44
C PHE A 34 -5.76 0.47 8.54
N ASP A 35 -5.08 1.58 8.24
CA ASP A 35 -4.82 2.62 9.26
C ASP A 35 -6.11 3.29 9.74
N GLU A 36 -7.12 3.44 8.87
CA GLU A 36 -8.41 4.02 9.23
C GLU A 36 -9.35 2.98 9.91
N ALA A 37 -9.29 1.72 9.50
CA ALA A 37 -10.07 0.64 10.12
C ALA A 37 -9.48 0.14 11.45
N ALA A 38 -8.18 0.32 11.69
CA ALA A 38 -7.51 -0.05 12.94
C ALA A 38 -7.79 0.94 14.08
N ALA A 39 -8.19 2.18 13.77
CA ALA A 39 -8.57 3.17 14.77
C ALA A 39 -10.01 2.96 15.31
N LEU A 40 -10.85 2.22 14.58
CA LEU A 40 -12.23 1.91 14.97
C LEU A 40 -12.35 1.02 16.22
N PRO A 41 -11.67 -0.14 16.37
CA PRO A 41 -11.89 -1.04 17.51
C PRO A 41 -11.54 -0.42 18.88
N PHE A 42 -10.70 0.62 18.93
CA PHE A 42 -10.28 1.23 20.19
C PHE A 42 -11.23 2.33 20.70
N GLN A 43 -12.08 2.90 19.83
CA GLN A 43 -13.06 3.92 20.26
C GLN A 43 -14.33 3.30 20.84
N PHE A 44 -14.59 2.02 20.59
CA PHE A 44 -15.75 1.31 21.13
C PHE A 44 -15.54 0.78 22.56
N ASP A 45 -14.29 0.54 22.98
CA ASP A 45 -13.99 -0.02 24.30
C ASP A 45 -14.17 1.03 25.41
N GLU A 46 -13.82 2.29 25.12
CA GLU A 46 -13.96 3.43 26.06
C GLU A 46 -15.43 3.84 26.30
N MET A 47 -16.33 3.49 25.37
CA MET A 47 -17.77 3.77 25.44
C MET A 47 -18.60 2.63 26.06
N ASN A 48 -17.99 1.50 26.38
CA ASN A 48 -18.65 0.36 27.04
C ASN A 48 -18.25 0.23 28.52
N ASP A 49 -17.07 0.72 28.92
CA ASP A 49 -16.59 0.68 30.31
C ASP A 49 -17.22 1.78 31.21
N ASN A 50 -17.79 2.81 30.60
CA ASN A 50 -18.51 3.92 31.24
C ASN A 50 -20.03 3.67 31.38
N GLU A 51 -20.56 2.58 30.81
CA GLU A 51 -21.95 2.16 30.92
C GLU A 51 -22.19 1.04 31.94
N VAL A 52 -21.14 0.45 32.52
CA VAL A 52 -21.28 -0.57 33.58
C VAL A 52 -21.43 0.13 34.94
N PRO A 53 -22.63 0.15 35.55
CA PRO A 53 -22.79 0.66 36.91
C PRO A 53 -22.25 -0.40 37.87
N ARG A 54 -21.20 -0.06 38.61
CA ARG A 54 -20.73 -0.85 39.77
C ARG A 54 -21.69 -0.74 40.94
#